data_AF-A0AAU1Q3X3-F1
#
_entry.id   AF-A0AAU1Q3X3-F1
#
_cell.length_a   1.000
_cell.length_b   1.000
_cell.length_c   1.000
_cell.angle_alpha   90.00
_cell.angle_beta   90.00
_cell.angle_gamma   90.00
#
_symmetry.space_group_name_H-M   'P 1'
#
loop_
_entity.id
_entity.type
_entity.pdbx_description
1 polymer ?
#
loop_
_entity_poly.entity_id
_entity_poly.type
_entity_poly.pdbx_seq_one_letter_code
_entity_poly.pdbx_strand_id
1 'polypeptide(L)'
;MSNGQWYPPEWPDRIRALASGELTAVPPKRAATVILLRDSADGPAVHMLRRRASMAFAGGAYAYPGGGVDARDSRPVRWAGPPLADWADRLGVDTASAQAIVCAAVRETYEEAGVLLAGLTPDTVVGDTTGDDWEADRRALVDRELSFADFLDRRGLVLRSDLLAAWARWITPEFEPRRYDTWFFVAALPKGQRTRNASTEADRTVWIRPADAAAGYDKGDLLMMPPTVSTLRALQPYATAGAALSAAAEQDLTPVLAKARLEEGRLVLSWPGHDEFTKHIPKEGSR
;
A
#
# COMPACT_ATOMS: atom_id res chain seq x y z
N MET A 1 -15.62 14.70 17.62
CA MET A 1 -15.98 13.80 16.51
C MET A 1 -14.77 12.92 16.28
N SER A 2 -14.91 11.59 16.27
CA SER A 2 -13.79 10.75 15.85
C SER A 2 -13.54 11.09 14.38
N ASN A 3 -12.37 11.60 14.04
CA ASN A 3 -11.92 11.65 12.64
C ASN A 3 -12.12 10.25 12.02
N GLY A 4 -12.05 10.10 10.69
CA GLY A 4 -12.18 8.81 9.98
C GLY A 4 -11.07 7.79 10.28
N GLN A 5 -10.53 7.78 11.51
CA GLN A 5 -9.50 6.91 12.00
C GLN A 5 -10.05 5.52 12.26
N TRP A 6 -9.43 4.55 11.60
CA TRP A 6 -9.58 3.16 11.98
C TRP A 6 -8.77 2.87 13.26
N TYR A 7 -9.47 2.54 14.34
CA TYR A 7 -8.88 2.23 15.65
C TYR A 7 -9.67 1.08 16.32
N PRO A 8 -9.08 -0.12 16.41
CA PRO A 8 -9.72 -1.27 17.06
C PRO A 8 -9.89 -1.08 18.58
N PRO A 9 -11.05 -1.49 19.14
CA PRO A 9 -11.32 -1.35 20.58
C PRO A 9 -10.37 -2.16 21.47
N GLU A 10 -9.74 -3.21 20.96
CA GLU A 10 -8.82 -4.09 21.69
C GLU A 10 -7.40 -3.53 21.86
N TRP A 11 -7.06 -2.43 21.18
CA TRP A 11 -5.70 -1.88 21.22
C TRP A 11 -5.19 -1.52 22.63
N PRO A 12 -5.97 -0.84 23.50
CA PRO A 12 -5.52 -0.51 24.86
C PRO A 12 -4.97 -1.71 25.63
N ASP A 13 -5.70 -2.83 25.61
CA ASP A 13 -5.34 -4.03 26.38
C ASP A 13 -4.10 -4.71 25.79
N ARG A 14 -4.04 -4.80 24.45
CA ARG A 14 -2.88 -5.39 23.75
C ARG A 14 -1.62 -4.58 23.96
N ILE A 15 -1.73 -3.25 24.00
CA ILE A 15 -0.59 -2.38 24.28
C ILE A 15 -0.09 -2.58 25.71
N ARG A 16 -1.00 -2.70 26.70
CA ARG A 16 -0.61 -3.00 28.10
C ARG A 16 0.07 -4.37 28.20
N ALA A 17 -0.46 -5.39 27.54
CA ALA A 17 0.13 -6.73 27.51
C ALA A 17 1.53 -6.73 26.85
N LEU A 18 1.74 -5.93 25.80
CA LEU A 18 3.07 -5.76 25.20
C LEU A 18 4.03 -5.10 26.20
N ALA A 19 3.58 -4.06 26.90
CA ALA A 19 4.39 -3.34 27.87
C ALA A 19 4.73 -4.16 29.13
N SER A 20 3.85 -5.07 29.57
CA SER A 20 4.11 -5.98 30.71
C SER A 20 4.91 -7.23 30.32
N GLY A 21 5.14 -7.46 29.02
CA GLY A 21 5.82 -8.66 28.51
C GLY A 21 4.92 -9.90 28.38
N GLU A 22 3.62 -9.77 28.61
CA GLU A 22 2.62 -10.83 28.38
C GLU A 22 2.34 -11.09 26.90
N LEU A 23 2.59 -10.09 26.05
CA LEU A 23 2.47 -10.18 24.60
C LEU A 23 3.84 -10.09 23.94
N THR A 24 4.18 -11.09 23.13
CA THR A 24 5.35 -11.08 22.25
C THR A 24 4.94 -10.63 20.86
N ALA A 25 5.63 -9.60 20.33
CA ALA A 25 5.37 -9.10 19.00
C ALA A 25 5.67 -10.16 17.93
N VAL A 26 4.72 -10.38 17.02
CA VAL A 26 4.95 -11.27 15.88
C VAL A 26 5.81 -10.56 14.81
N PRO A 27 6.68 -11.28 14.06
CA PRO A 27 7.40 -10.68 12.95
C PRO A 27 6.44 -10.15 11.87
N PRO A 28 6.67 -8.93 11.34
CA PRO A 28 5.84 -8.40 10.26
C PRO A 28 6.10 -9.17 8.95
N LYS A 29 5.03 -9.46 8.21
CA LYS A 29 5.13 -9.97 6.83
C LYS A 29 5.41 -8.83 5.88
N ARG A 30 6.25 -9.02 4.87
CA ARG A 30 6.48 -7.99 3.85
C ARG A 30 5.22 -7.81 3.01
N ALA A 31 4.93 -6.57 2.65
CA ALA A 31 3.82 -6.19 1.79
C ALA A 31 4.22 -5.04 0.87
N ALA A 32 3.49 -4.89 -0.23
CA ALA A 32 3.64 -3.76 -1.13
C ALA A 32 2.27 -3.16 -1.44
N THR A 33 2.23 -1.85 -1.65
CA THR A 33 1.01 -1.10 -1.96
C THR A 33 1.31 -0.05 -3.00
N VAL A 34 0.43 0.11 -3.99
CA VAL A 34 0.63 1.07 -5.10
C VAL A 34 -0.43 2.15 -5.06
N ILE A 35 0.02 3.38 -4.87
CA ILE A 35 -0.75 4.61 -4.99
C ILE A 35 -0.82 4.96 -6.49
N LEU A 36 -1.84 4.44 -7.16
CA LEU A 36 -2.02 4.63 -8.59
C LEU A 36 -2.62 6.00 -8.88
N LEU A 37 -1.91 6.81 -9.66
CA LEU A 37 -2.24 8.20 -9.97
C LEU A 37 -2.67 8.36 -11.43
N ARG A 38 -3.53 9.33 -11.71
CA ARG A 38 -3.78 9.85 -13.06
C ARG A 38 -3.95 11.36 -13.01
N ASP A 39 -3.50 12.06 -14.03
CA ASP A 39 -3.73 13.49 -14.13
C ASP A 39 -5.17 13.82 -14.51
N SER A 40 -5.67 14.94 -13.98
CA SER A 40 -6.97 15.52 -14.30
C SER A 40 -6.84 17.04 -14.40
N ALA A 41 -7.92 17.73 -14.78
CA ALA A 41 -7.92 19.20 -14.89
C ALA A 41 -7.58 19.89 -13.56
N ASP A 42 -7.91 19.27 -12.43
CA ASP A 42 -7.76 19.83 -11.07
C ASP A 42 -6.55 19.24 -10.31
N GLY A 43 -5.58 18.69 -11.03
CA GLY A 43 -4.41 17.98 -10.49
C GLY A 43 -4.57 16.45 -10.50
N PRO A 44 -3.64 15.71 -9.86
CA PRO A 44 -3.69 14.25 -9.88
C PRO A 44 -4.87 13.72 -9.05
N ALA A 45 -5.52 12.69 -9.57
CA ALA A 45 -6.46 11.85 -8.83
C ALA A 45 -5.77 10.52 -8.48
N VAL A 46 -6.11 9.96 -7.33
CA VAL A 46 -5.64 8.66 -6.85
C VAL A 46 -6.74 7.61 -6.95
N HIS A 47 -6.38 6.39 -7.35
CA HIS A 47 -7.26 5.24 -7.30
C HIS A 47 -7.29 4.65 -5.89
N MET A 48 -8.47 4.61 -5.29
CA MET A 48 -8.68 4.01 -3.98
C MET A 48 -9.79 2.97 -4.05
N LEU A 49 -9.69 1.95 -3.20
CA LEU A 49 -10.71 0.93 -3.00
C LEU A 49 -11.21 0.99 -1.57
N ARG A 50 -12.49 0.68 -1.37
CA ARG A 50 -13.08 0.48 -0.05
C ARG A 50 -13.16 -1.00 0.24
N ARG A 51 -12.47 -1.41 1.29
CA ARG A 51 -12.48 -2.78 1.82
C ARG A 51 -13.89 -3.15 2.25
N ARG A 52 -14.33 -4.38 1.97
CA ARG A 52 -15.64 -4.86 2.43
C ARG A 52 -15.77 -4.70 3.94
N ALA A 53 -16.93 -4.25 4.41
CA ALA A 53 -17.19 -4.07 5.84
C ALA A 53 -17.07 -5.38 6.64
N SER A 54 -17.28 -6.53 5.99
CA SER A 54 -17.16 -7.86 6.61
C SER A 54 -15.72 -8.32 6.84
N MET A 55 -14.70 -7.58 6.38
CA MET A 55 -13.30 -7.95 6.58
C MET A 55 -12.91 -7.78 8.06
N ALA A 56 -12.23 -8.80 8.60
CA ALA A 56 -11.80 -8.82 10.00
C ALA A 56 -10.78 -7.73 10.37
N PHE A 57 -10.05 -7.18 9.39
CA PHE A 57 -9.07 -6.11 9.59
C PHE A 57 -9.33 -4.97 8.59
N ALA A 58 -9.42 -3.74 9.11
CA ALA A 58 -9.69 -2.54 8.34
C ALA A 58 -10.94 -2.63 7.44
N GLY A 59 -12.00 -3.32 7.88
CA GLY A 59 -13.27 -3.40 7.15
C GLY A 59 -13.92 -2.02 7.00
N GLY A 60 -14.36 -1.69 5.77
CA GLY A 60 -14.92 -0.38 5.44
C GLY A 60 -13.90 0.73 5.25
N ALA A 61 -12.61 0.50 5.52
CA ALA A 61 -11.57 1.48 5.30
C ALA A 61 -11.21 1.58 3.81
N TYR A 62 -10.91 2.80 3.36
CA TYR A 62 -10.30 3.05 2.08
C TYR A 62 -8.81 2.74 2.13
N ALA A 63 -8.33 2.08 1.08
CA ALA A 63 -6.94 1.69 0.87
C ALA A 63 -6.58 1.82 -0.62
N TYR A 64 -5.36 1.44 -0.96
CA TYR A 64 -4.90 1.31 -2.35
C TYR A 64 -4.71 -0.18 -2.68
N PRO A 65 -4.59 -0.54 -3.97
CA PRO A 65 -4.19 -1.89 -4.37
C PRO A 65 -2.88 -2.31 -3.69
N GLY A 66 -2.86 -3.49 -3.11
CA GLY A 66 -1.70 -3.98 -2.40
C GLY A 66 -1.96 -5.19 -1.53
N GLY A 67 -0.88 -5.90 -1.22
CA GLY A 67 -0.97 -7.16 -0.49
C GLY A 67 0.39 -7.67 -0.05
N GLY A 68 0.38 -8.89 0.47
CA GLY A 68 1.59 -9.53 0.99
C GLY A 68 2.52 -9.98 -0.13
N VAL A 69 3.82 -9.92 0.12
CA VAL A 69 4.82 -10.55 -0.75
C VAL A 69 4.65 -12.07 -0.67
N ASP A 70 4.42 -12.71 -1.81
CA ASP A 70 4.36 -14.17 -1.95
C ASP A 70 5.76 -14.74 -2.17
N ALA A 71 6.03 -15.96 -1.70
CA ALA A 71 7.32 -16.61 -1.93
C ALA A 71 7.69 -16.70 -3.41
N ARG A 72 6.68 -16.84 -4.30
CA ARG A 72 6.83 -16.89 -5.76
C ARG A 72 7.24 -15.55 -6.38
N ASP A 73 7.07 -14.43 -5.68
CA ASP A 73 7.50 -13.11 -6.17
C ASP A 73 9.03 -12.99 -6.27
N SER A 74 9.76 -13.88 -5.59
CA SER A 74 11.23 -13.99 -5.69
C SER A 74 11.72 -14.73 -6.95
N ARG A 75 10.82 -15.37 -7.72
CA ARG A 75 11.20 -16.03 -8.97
C ARG A 75 11.71 -14.98 -9.97
N PRO A 76 12.85 -15.22 -10.66
CA PRO A 76 13.39 -14.27 -11.63
C PRO A 76 12.38 -13.90 -12.69
N VAL A 77 12.36 -12.61 -13.06
CA VAL A 77 11.54 -12.07 -14.14
C VAL A 77 12.43 -11.27 -15.10
N ARG A 78 12.00 -11.11 -16.35
CA ARG A 78 12.62 -10.12 -17.22
C ARG A 78 12.36 -8.72 -16.67
N TRP A 79 13.42 -7.94 -16.55
CA TRP A 79 13.43 -6.69 -15.77
C TRP A 79 13.85 -5.50 -16.63
N ALA A 80 13.13 -4.40 -16.48
CA ALA A 80 13.45 -3.10 -17.07
C ALA A 80 13.33 -2.00 -16.01
N GLY A 81 14.17 -0.97 -16.12
CA GLY A 81 14.31 0.11 -15.15
C GLY A 81 15.60 0.01 -14.32
N PRO A 82 15.65 0.65 -13.13
CA PRO A 82 16.83 0.62 -12.28
C PRO A 82 17.28 -0.82 -11.97
N PRO A 83 18.60 -1.09 -11.91
CA PRO A 83 19.12 -2.37 -11.47
C PRO A 83 18.54 -2.83 -10.12
N LEU A 84 18.47 -4.14 -9.90
CA LEU A 84 18.00 -4.70 -8.62
C LEU A 84 18.83 -4.24 -7.43
N ALA A 85 20.12 -3.94 -7.62
CA ALA A 85 20.99 -3.39 -6.58
C ALA A 85 20.50 -2.00 -6.12
N ASP A 86 20.17 -1.11 -7.06
CA ASP A 86 19.64 0.22 -6.76
C ASP A 86 18.29 0.13 -6.02
N TRP A 87 17.44 -0.82 -6.41
CA TRP A 87 16.20 -1.11 -5.68
C TRP A 87 16.45 -1.67 -4.28
N ALA A 88 17.42 -2.57 -4.11
CA ALA A 88 17.80 -3.13 -2.83
C ALA A 88 18.27 -2.05 -1.87
N ASP A 89 19.16 -1.18 -2.33
CA ASP A 89 19.66 -0.03 -1.57
C ASP A 89 18.52 0.94 -1.23
N ARG A 90 17.69 1.29 -2.22
CA ARG A 90 16.55 2.20 -2.03
C ARG A 90 15.56 1.68 -1.00
N LEU A 91 15.23 0.40 -1.04
CA LEU A 91 14.24 -0.23 -0.16
C LEU A 91 14.83 -0.66 1.19
N GLY A 92 16.17 -0.67 1.33
CA GLY A 92 16.90 -1.10 2.52
C GLY A 92 16.80 -2.60 2.78
N VAL A 93 16.91 -3.42 1.73
CA VAL A 93 16.80 -4.90 1.78
C VAL A 93 17.82 -5.55 0.85
N ASP A 94 17.94 -6.88 0.84
CA ASP A 94 18.73 -7.61 -0.16
C ASP A 94 18.05 -7.63 -1.54
N THR A 95 18.80 -7.96 -2.60
CA THR A 95 18.31 -7.94 -4.00
C THR A 95 17.15 -8.89 -4.28
N ALA A 96 17.13 -10.07 -3.65
CA ALA A 96 16.03 -11.03 -3.82
C ALA A 96 14.76 -10.50 -3.15
N SER A 97 14.88 -9.91 -1.97
CA SER A 97 13.78 -9.22 -1.29
C SER A 97 13.28 -8.00 -2.07
N ALA A 98 14.18 -7.23 -2.68
CA ALA A 98 13.83 -6.07 -3.51
C ALA A 98 12.99 -6.49 -4.73
N GLN A 99 13.43 -7.52 -5.46
CA GLN A 99 12.65 -8.08 -6.56
C GLN A 99 11.28 -8.55 -6.10
N ALA A 100 11.22 -9.29 -4.99
CA ALA A 100 9.95 -9.81 -4.48
C ALA A 100 8.97 -8.70 -4.08
N ILE A 101 9.45 -7.61 -3.45
CA ILE A 101 8.61 -6.46 -3.08
C ILE A 101 8.09 -5.74 -4.34
N VAL A 102 8.94 -5.50 -5.34
CA VAL A 102 8.53 -4.84 -6.58
C VAL A 102 7.57 -5.71 -7.40
N CYS A 103 7.85 -7.02 -7.50
CA CYS A 103 6.94 -7.99 -8.13
C CYS A 103 5.58 -8.00 -7.42
N ALA A 104 5.55 -8.05 -6.09
CA ALA A 104 4.31 -7.99 -5.33
C ALA A 104 3.54 -6.69 -5.61
N ALA A 105 4.21 -5.54 -5.68
CA ALA A 105 3.57 -4.27 -6.00
C ALA A 105 2.83 -4.32 -7.34
N VAL A 106 3.49 -4.82 -8.39
CA VAL A 106 2.90 -4.93 -9.74
C VAL A 106 1.82 -6.00 -9.80
N ARG A 107 2.08 -7.18 -9.20
CA ARG A 107 1.14 -8.31 -9.15
C ARG A 107 -0.17 -7.91 -8.47
N GLU A 108 -0.10 -7.37 -7.27
CA GLU A 108 -1.28 -6.95 -6.48
C GLU A 108 -2.07 -5.85 -7.21
N THR A 109 -1.37 -4.91 -7.88
CA THR A 109 -2.01 -3.89 -8.70
C THR A 109 -2.80 -4.50 -9.87
N TYR A 110 -2.25 -5.55 -10.49
CA TYR A 110 -2.94 -6.26 -11.56
C TYR A 110 -4.11 -7.10 -11.05
N GLU A 111 -3.91 -7.83 -9.95
CA GLU A 111 -4.93 -8.66 -9.31
C GLU A 111 -6.15 -7.83 -8.88
N GLU A 112 -5.94 -6.69 -8.23
CA GLU A 112 -7.04 -5.92 -7.64
C GLU A 112 -7.62 -4.85 -8.57
N ALA A 113 -6.77 -4.15 -9.33
CA ALA A 113 -7.18 -3.02 -10.16
C ALA A 113 -7.18 -3.34 -11.66
N GLY A 114 -6.67 -4.50 -12.09
CA GLY A 114 -6.51 -4.86 -13.50
C GLY A 114 -5.44 -4.05 -14.24
N VAL A 115 -4.58 -3.33 -13.51
CA VAL A 115 -3.55 -2.46 -14.08
C VAL A 115 -2.19 -3.14 -13.99
N LEU A 116 -1.48 -3.22 -15.11
CA LEU A 116 -0.20 -3.91 -15.23
C LEU A 116 0.93 -2.95 -15.59
N LEU A 117 1.98 -2.94 -14.76
CA LEU A 117 3.21 -2.16 -14.97
C LEU A 117 4.28 -3.03 -15.66
N ALA A 118 3.97 -3.44 -16.89
CA ALA A 118 4.82 -4.29 -17.73
C ALA A 118 4.59 -3.97 -19.22
N GLY A 119 5.53 -4.40 -20.06
CA GLY A 119 5.47 -4.21 -21.52
C GLY A 119 6.19 -5.30 -22.28
N LEU A 120 6.11 -5.28 -23.62
CA LEU A 120 6.86 -6.23 -24.47
C LEU A 120 8.35 -5.88 -24.53
N THR A 121 8.69 -4.62 -24.25
CA THR A 121 10.05 -4.08 -24.27
C THR A 121 10.28 -3.16 -23.07
N PRO A 122 11.54 -2.81 -22.77
CA PRO A 122 11.87 -1.82 -21.74
C PRO A 122 11.25 -0.43 -21.93
N ASP A 123 10.72 -0.12 -23.12
CA ASP A 123 10.19 1.21 -23.45
C ASP A 123 8.67 1.23 -23.68
N THR A 124 8.03 0.06 -23.70
CA THR A 124 6.59 -0.07 -23.95
C THR A 124 5.82 -0.46 -22.69
N VAL A 125 4.50 -0.24 -22.73
CA VAL A 125 3.54 -0.73 -21.74
C VAL A 125 2.45 -1.51 -22.45
N VAL A 126 1.85 -2.48 -21.79
CA VAL A 126 0.61 -3.11 -22.26
C VAL A 126 -0.47 -2.03 -22.34
N GLY A 127 -1.05 -1.82 -23.51
CA GLY A 127 -2.04 -0.76 -23.73
C GLY A 127 -3.44 -1.11 -23.25
N ASP A 128 -3.77 -2.40 -23.20
CA ASP A 128 -5.09 -2.89 -22.80
C ASP A 128 -4.99 -4.26 -22.13
N THR A 129 -5.55 -4.35 -20.93
CA THR A 129 -5.61 -5.56 -20.08
C THR A 129 -7.06 -6.05 -19.92
N THR A 130 -7.98 -5.60 -20.78
CA THR A 130 -9.42 -5.79 -20.58
C THR A 130 -10.00 -7.06 -21.20
N GLY A 131 -9.27 -7.73 -22.09
CA GLY A 131 -9.72 -8.93 -22.80
C GLY A 131 -9.95 -10.15 -21.89
N ASP A 132 -10.71 -11.12 -22.40
CA ASP A 132 -11.09 -12.33 -21.63
C ASP A 132 -9.88 -13.19 -21.25
N ASP A 133 -8.86 -13.24 -22.11
CA ASP A 133 -7.60 -13.94 -21.84
C ASP A 133 -6.79 -13.25 -20.72
N TRP A 134 -6.81 -11.92 -20.64
CA TRP A 134 -6.20 -11.18 -19.53
C TRP A 134 -6.94 -11.43 -18.22
N GLU A 135 -8.27 -11.42 -18.26
CA GLU A 135 -9.09 -11.71 -17.07
C GLU A 135 -8.88 -13.15 -16.57
N ALA A 136 -8.79 -14.13 -17.48
CA ALA A 136 -8.46 -15.51 -17.11
C ALA A 136 -7.11 -15.60 -16.40
N ASP A 137 -6.10 -14.87 -16.88
CA ASP A 137 -4.78 -14.82 -16.26
C ASP A 137 -4.78 -14.15 -14.90
N ARG A 138 -5.53 -13.05 -14.77
CA ARG A 138 -5.70 -12.36 -13.49
C ARG A 138 -6.34 -13.28 -12.46
N ARG A 139 -7.37 -14.03 -12.84
CA ARG A 139 -8.00 -15.03 -11.95
C ARG A 139 -7.01 -16.12 -11.55
N ALA A 140 -6.24 -16.65 -12.50
CA ALA A 140 -5.23 -17.66 -12.20
C ALA A 140 -4.14 -17.15 -11.22
N LEU A 141 -3.79 -15.85 -11.26
CA LEU A 141 -2.91 -15.23 -10.28
C LEU A 141 -3.58 -15.14 -8.89
N VAL A 142 -4.81 -14.62 -8.83
CA VAL A 142 -5.60 -14.51 -7.58
C VAL A 142 -5.81 -15.87 -6.92
N ASP A 143 -6.16 -16.89 -7.71
CA ASP A 143 -6.38 -18.26 -7.27
C ASP A 143 -5.07 -19.03 -7.02
N ARG A 144 -3.92 -18.36 -7.27
CA ARG A 144 -2.56 -18.88 -7.05
C ARG A 144 -2.19 -20.07 -7.92
N GLU A 145 -2.91 -20.30 -9.01
CA GLU A 145 -2.64 -21.35 -10.01
C GLU A 145 -1.49 -20.97 -10.95
N LEU A 146 -1.26 -19.67 -11.14
CA LEU A 146 -0.19 -19.11 -11.95
C LEU A 146 0.72 -18.24 -11.06
N SER A 147 2.04 -18.36 -11.22
CA SER A 147 2.95 -17.39 -10.61
C SER A 147 3.08 -16.14 -11.48
N PHE A 148 3.37 -14.99 -10.86
CA PHE A 148 3.54 -13.75 -11.62
C PHE A 148 4.71 -13.81 -12.61
N ALA A 149 5.80 -14.51 -12.26
CA ALA A 149 6.90 -14.76 -13.19
C ALA A 149 6.45 -15.57 -14.42
N ASP A 150 5.74 -16.68 -14.22
CA ASP A 150 5.23 -17.49 -15.34
C ASP A 150 4.22 -16.72 -16.19
N PHE A 151 3.38 -15.89 -15.57
CA PHE A 151 2.47 -14.99 -16.27
C PHE A 151 3.20 -14.04 -17.22
N LEU A 152 4.23 -13.34 -16.72
CA LEU A 152 5.03 -12.42 -17.54
C LEU A 152 5.75 -13.19 -18.66
N ASP A 153 6.37 -14.33 -18.33
CA ASP A 153 7.10 -15.12 -19.31
C ASP A 153 6.22 -15.65 -20.44
N ARG A 154 5.06 -16.23 -20.09
CA ARG A 154 4.09 -16.72 -21.08
C ARG A 154 3.60 -15.62 -22.02
N ARG A 155 3.44 -14.39 -21.51
CA ARG A 155 3.01 -13.24 -22.32
C ARG A 155 4.14 -12.51 -23.03
N GLY A 156 5.39 -12.95 -22.88
CA GLY A 156 6.51 -12.27 -23.52
C GLY A 156 6.91 -10.95 -22.85
N LEU A 157 6.44 -10.68 -21.63
CA LEU A 157 6.52 -9.38 -20.98
C LEU A 157 7.79 -9.20 -20.14
N VAL A 158 8.20 -7.94 -20.01
CA VAL A 158 9.20 -7.47 -19.06
C VAL A 158 8.51 -6.62 -18.00
N LEU A 159 8.87 -6.82 -16.74
CA LEU A 159 8.45 -5.95 -15.65
C LEU A 159 9.09 -4.58 -15.82
N ARG A 160 8.29 -3.52 -15.79
CA ARG A 160 8.73 -2.13 -15.92
C ARG A 160 8.85 -1.48 -14.54
N SER A 161 9.95 -1.76 -13.85
CA SER A 161 10.18 -1.27 -12.49
C SER A 161 10.32 0.25 -12.44
N ASP A 162 10.77 0.87 -13.53
CA ASP A 162 10.87 2.32 -13.70
C ASP A 162 9.52 3.05 -13.72
N LEU A 163 8.40 2.33 -13.82
CA LEU A 163 7.05 2.89 -13.66
C LEU A 163 6.59 2.97 -12.20
N LEU A 164 7.36 2.39 -11.28
CA LEU A 164 7.16 2.47 -9.84
C LEU A 164 8.20 3.42 -9.23
N ALA A 165 7.78 4.18 -8.23
CA ALA A 165 8.71 4.93 -7.40
C ALA A 165 8.35 4.75 -5.92
N ALA A 166 9.33 4.36 -5.09
CA ALA A 166 9.11 4.11 -3.67
C ALA A 166 8.84 5.41 -2.90
N TRP A 167 7.76 5.42 -2.11
CA TRP A 167 7.16 6.62 -1.53
C TRP A 167 7.22 6.67 -0.02
N ALA A 168 6.86 5.58 0.65
CA ALA A 168 6.88 5.49 2.12
C ALA A 168 7.05 4.03 2.57
N ARG A 169 7.46 3.83 3.82
CA ARG A 169 7.50 2.51 4.45
C ARG A 169 6.83 2.56 5.82
N TRP A 170 5.82 1.73 6.02
CA TRP A 170 5.06 1.68 7.27
C TRP A 170 5.05 0.27 7.83
N ILE A 171 5.31 0.14 9.13
CA ILE A 171 5.27 -1.13 9.85
C ILE A 171 4.08 -1.12 10.81
N THR A 172 3.23 -2.13 10.71
CA THR A 172 2.10 -2.33 11.62
C THR A 172 2.60 -2.40 13.08
N PRO A 173 1.90 -1.77 14.05
CA PRO A 173 2.31 -1.74 15.45
C PRO A 173 2.59 -3.13 16.05
N GLU A 174 3.52 -3.20 16.99
CA GLU A 174 4.02 -4.45 17.59
C GLU A 174 2.96 -5.24 18.36
N PHE A 175 1.98 -4.53 18.91
CA PHE A 175 0.88 -5.14 19.64
C PHE A 175 -0.18 -5.76 18.73
N GLU A 176 -0.14 -5.57 17.41
CA GLU A 176 -1.11 -6.17 16.49
C GLU A 176 -0.81 -7.66 16.24
N PRO A 177 -1.83 -8.54 16.14
CA PRO A 177 -1.62 -9.97 15.92
C PRO A 177 -1.27 -10.29 14.46
N ARG A 178 -1.59 -9.38 13.54
CA ARG A 178 -1.24 -9.47 12.12
C ARG A 178 -0.47 -8.22 11.76
N ARG A 179 0.81 -8.39 11.44
CA ARG A 179 1.71 -7.28 11.16
C ARG A 179 2.25 -7.34 9.75
N TYR A 180 2.38 -6.16 9.15
CA TYR A 180 2.95 -5.97 7.83
C TYR A 180 4.05 -4.92 7.87
N ASP A 181 5.12 -5.16 7.13
CA ASP A 181 6.14 -4.19 6.77
C ASP A 181 5.88 -3.82 5.32
N THR A 182 5.27 -2.65 5.11
CA THR A 182 4.64 -2.30 3.84
C THR A 182 5.41 -1.18 3.17
N TRP A 183 5.91 -1.45 1.97
CA TRP A 183 6.46 -0.44 1.08
C TRP A 183 5.33 0.12 0.20
N PHE A 184 5.16 1.43 0.25
CA PHE A 184 4.25 2.17 -0.60
C PHE A 184 5.01 2.67 -1.81
N PHE A 185 4.41 2.53 -2.98
CA PHE A 185 4.93 3.03 -4.24
C PHE A 185 3.91 4.00 -4.85
N VAL A 186 4.38 4.97 -5.64
CA VAL A 186 3.54 5.74 -6.56
C VAL A 186 3.75 5.22 -7.98
N ALA A 187 2.69 5.21 -8.76
CA ALA A 187 2.73 4.88 -10.19
C ALA A 187 1.71 5.73 -10.96
N ALA A 188 2.03 6.11 -12.19
CA ALA A 188 1.05 6.71 -13.09
C ALA A 188 0.26 5.60 -13.83
N LEU A 189 -1.04 5.77 -14.00
CA LEU A 189 -1.89 4.87 -14.80
C LEU A 189 -1.31 4.76 -16.23
N PRO A 190 -0.89 3.56 -16.68
CA PRO A 190 -0.37 3.39 -18.02
C PRO A 190 -1.39 3.80 -19.08
N LYS A 191 -0.92 4.49 -20.12
CA LYS A 191 -1.78 4.95 -21.22
C LYS A 191 -2.53 3.78 -21.86
N GLY A 192 -3.87 3.92 -21.94
CA GLY A 192 -4.76 2.93 -22.55
C GLY A 192 -5.42 1.99 -21.52
N GLN A 193 -4.77 1.72 -20.40
CA GLN A 193 -5.32 0.86 -19.36
C GLN A 193 -6.41 1.58 -18.55
N ARG A 194 -7.30 0.78 -17.97
CA ARG A 194 -8.41 1.26 -17.13
C ARG A 194 -8.48 0.42 -15.86
N THR A 195 -8.68 1.08 -14.73
CA THR A 195 -8.91 0.39 -13.46
C THR A 195 -10.25 -0.33 -13.47
N ARG A 196 -10.31 -1.49 -12.83
CA ARG A 196 -11.52 -2.29 -12.59
C ARG A 196 -11.68 -2.55 -11.10
N ASN A 197 -12.92 -2.70 -10.65
CA ASN A 197 -13.16 -3.29 -9.33
C ASN A 197 -13.16 -4.82 -9.50
N ALA A 198 -11.98 -5.42 -9.56
CA ALA A 198 -11.82 -6.84 -9.89
C ALA A 198 -11.57 -7.72 -8.64
N SER A 199 -11.32 -7.08 -7.49
CA SER A 199 -11.15 -7.75 -6.21
C SER A 199 -12.50 -8.12 -5.58
N THR A 200 -12.59 -9.32 -5.01
CA THR A 200 -13.71 -9.72 -4.16
C THR A 200 -13.61 -9.10 -2.77
N GLU A 201 -12.47 -8.52 -2.38
CA GLU A 201 -12.22 -7.90 -1.08
C GLU A 201 -12.65 -6.42 -1.02
N ALA A 202 -12.92 -5.80 -2.18
CA ALA A 202 -13.42 -4.44 -2.28
C ALA A 202 -14.91 -4.41 -2.69
N ASP A 203 -15.69 -3.48 -2.12
CA ASP A 203 -17.08 -3.24 -2.54
C ASP A 203 -17.24 -1.99 -3.42
N ARG A 204 -16.24 -1.12 -3.44
CA ARG A 204 -16.26 0.14 -4.20
C ARG A 204 -14.84 0.54 -4.56
N THR A 205 -14.68 1.15 -5.74
CA THR A 205 -13.47 1.88 -6.12
C THR A 205 -13.81 3.31 -6.51
N VAL A 206 -12.87 4.23 -6.32
CA VAL A 206 -13.01 5.65 -6.65
C VAL A 206 -11.72 6.20 -7.21
N TRP A 207 -11.85 7.16 -8.11
CA TRP A 207 -10.79 8.11 -8.43
C TRP A 207 -11.13 9.42 -7.72
N ILE A 208 -10.26 9.87 -6.83
CA ILE A 208 -10.50 11.04 -5.97
C ILE A 208 -9.22 11.87 -5.87
N ARG A 209 -9.32 13.19 -5.75
CA ARG A 209 -8.13 14.03 -5.52
C ARG A 209 -7.57 13.76 -4.11
N PRO A 210 -6.24 13.73 -3.91
CA PRO A 210 -5.66 13.52 -2.58
C PRO A 210 -6.18 14.50 -1.51
N ALA A 211 -6.39 15.76 -1.88
CA ALA A 211 -6.97 16.77 -0.99
C ALA A 211 -8.42 16.46 -0.57
N ASP A 212 -9.27 16.03 -1.50
CA ASP A 212 -10.67 15.69 -1.20
C ASP A 212 -10.76 14.43 -0.33
N ALA A 213 -9.90 13.44 -0.59
CA ALA A 213 -9.84 12.21 0.18
C ALA A 213 -9.39 12.47 1.62
N ALA A 214 -8.36 13.30 1.82
CA ALA A 214 -7.91 13.73 3.14
C ALA A 214 -9.00 14.54 3.87
N ALA A 215 -9.67 15.47 3.19
CA ALA A 215 -10.77 16.23 3.78
C ALA A 215 -11.97 15.34 4.16
N GLY A 216 -12.27 14.31 3.37
CA GLY A 216 -13.28 13.30 3.70
C GLY A 216 -12.92 12.47 4.94
N TYR A 217 -11.63 12.16 5.12
CA TYR A 217 -11.14 11.55 6.35
C TYR A 217 -11.30 12.48 7.56
N ASP A 218 -10.95 13.77 7.42
CA ASP A 218 -11.04 14.75 8.51
C ASP A 218 -12.50 14.95 8.98
N LYS A 219 -13.46 14.85 8.05
CA LYS A 219 -14.91 14.89 8.35
C LYS A 219 -15.47 13.58 8.92
N GLY A 220 -14.73 12.47 8.80
CA GLY A 220 -15.20 11.13 9.19
C GLY A 220 -16.00 10.39 8.11
N ASP A 221 -16.09 10.94 6.89
CA ASP A 221 -16.83 10.35 5.77
C ASP A 221 -16.06 9.19 5.11
N LEU A 222 -14.73 9.24 5.16
CA LEU A 222 -13.85 8.22 4.60
C LEU A 222 -12.98 7.62 5.71
N LEU A 223 -13.34 6.42 6.15
CA LEU A 223 -12.54 5.65 7.08
C LEU A 223 -11.20 5.27 6.44
N MET A 224 -10.08 5.56 7.08
CA MET A 224 -8.74 5.24 6.59
C MET A 224 -7.80 4.86 7.75
N MET A 225 -6.75 4.11 7.42
CA MET A 225 -5.63 3.89 8.33
C MET A 225 -4.61 5.05 8.22
N PRO A 226 -3.78 5.30 9.25
CA PRO A 226 -2.76 6.36 9.23
C PRO A 226 -1.85 6.38 7.99
N PRO A 227 -1.33 5.24 7.48
CA PRO A 227 -0.50 5.25 6.27
C PRO A 227 -1.22 5.84 5.05
N THR A 228 -2.53 5.55 4.90
CA THR A 228 -3.32 6.00 3.76
C THR A 228 -3.51 7.51 3.79
N VAL A 229 -4.02 8.08 4.89
CA VAL A 229 -4.23 9.53 4.95
C VAL A 229 -2.91 10.31 4.94
N SER A 230 -1.86 9.77 5.57
CA SER A 230 -0.52 10.40 5.53
C SER A 230 0.02 10.49 4.10
N THR A 231 -0.12 9.43 3.31
CA THR A 231 0.34 9.44 1.91
C THR A 231 -0.51 10.35 1.03
N LEU A 232 -1.82 10.43 1.26
CA LEU A 232 -2.70 11.40 0.57
C LEU A 232 -2.26 12.84 0.84
N ARG A 233 -1.95 13.18 2.10
CA ARG A 233 -1.48 14.52 2.48
C ARG A 233 -0.12 14.84 1.87
N ALA A 234 0.80 13.88 1.88
CA ALA A 234 2.11 14.01 1.24
C ALA A 234 2.01 14.25 -0.28
N LEU A 235 0.94 13.79 -0.94
CA LEU A 235 0.74 13.98 -2.39
C LEU A 235 0.14 15.34 -2.77
N GLN A 236 -0.46 16.07 -1.83
CA GLN A 236 -1.15 17.35 -2.12
C GLN A 236 -0.28 18.43 -2.77
N PRO A 237 1.04 18.55 -2.47
CA PRO A 237 1.88 19.57 -3.09
C PRO A 237 2.14 19.36 -4.60
N TYR A 238 1.88 18.17 -5.14
CA TYR A 238 2.26 17.83 -6.52
C TYR A 238 1.12 18.08 -7.51
N ALA A 239 1.38 18.91 -8.51
CA ALA A 239 0.39 19.27 -9.54
C ALA A 239 0.15 18.19 -10.60
N THR A 240 1.03 17.18 -10.70
CA THR A 240 0.89 16.06 -11.65
C THR A 240 1.39 14.75 -11.05
N ALA A 241 0.93 13.63 -11.60
CA ALA A 241 1.44 12.29 -11.30
C ALA A 241 2.94 12.20 -11.59
N GLY A 242 3.40 12.78 -12.70
CA GLY A 242 4.82 12.83 -13.04
C GLY A 242 5.67 13.55 -11.99
N ALA A 243 5.20 14.69 -11.49
CA ALA A 243 5.89 15.42 -10.41
C ALA A 243 5.96 14.61 -9.11
N ALA A 244 4.89 13.88 -8.75
CA ALA A 244 4.92 12.97 -7.61
C ALA A 244 5.92 11.82 -7.81
N LEU A 245 5.95 11.20 -9.00
CA LEU A 245 6.93 10.15 -9.31
C LEU A 245 8.37 10.67 -9.23
N SER A 246 8.66 11.87 -9.73
CA SER A 246 9.99 12.46 -9.63
C SER A 246 10.41 12.74 -8.19
N ALA A 247 9.50 13.26 -7.37
CA ALA A 247 9.78 13.57 -5.97
C ALA A 247 9.97 12.33 -5.07
N ALA A 248 9.56 11.16 -5.54
CA ALA A 248 9.75 9.88 -4.84
C ALA A 248 11.24 9.55 -4.59
N ALA A 249 12.16 10.06 -5.42
CA ALA A 249 13.60 9.86 -5.26
C ALA A 249 14.14 10.48 -3.95
N GLU A 250 13.49 11.55 -3.46
CA GLU A 250 13.89 12.29 -2.26
C GLU A 250 13.13 11.86 -1.00
N GLN A 251 12.15 10.94 -1.12
CA GLN A 251 11.34 10.51 0.03
C GLN A 251 12.17 9.68 1.02
N ASP A 252 12.03 9.98 2.30
CA ASP A 252 12.58 9.17 3.39
C ASP A 252 11.76 7.88 3.55
N LEU A 253 12.42 6.73 3.43
CA LEU A 253 11.82 5.41 3.63
C LEU A 253 12.17 4.79 4.99
N THR A 254 12.67 5.59 5.93
CA THR A 254 12.78 5.20 7.33
C THR A 254 11.43 4.65 7.79
N PRO A 255 11.36 3.40 8.30
CA PRO A 255 10.09 2.78 8.61
C PRO A 255 9.32 3.56 9.67
N VAL A 256 8.10 3.95 9.33
CA VAL A 256 7.17 4.56 10.28
C VAL A 256 6.49 3.46 11.10
N LEU A 257 6.81 3.41 12.39
CA LEU A 257 6.28 2.46 13.37
C LEU A 257 5.66 3.22 14.55
N ALA A 258 4.48 2.78 14.99
CA ALA A 258 3.84 3.34 16.17
C ALA A 258 4.66 3.05 17.42
N LYS A 259 4.79 4.06 18.29
CA LYS A 259 5.40 3.94 19.61
C LYS A 259 4.32 4.08 20.66
N ALA A 260 4.18 3.05 21.49
CA ALA A 260 3.37 3.09 22.70
C ALA A 260 4.24 3.45 23.90
N ARG A 261 3.78 4.39 24.73
CA ARG A 261 4.46 4.82 25.96
C ARG A 261 3.46 4.97 27.10
N LEU A 262 3.91 4.75 28.32
CA LEU A 262 3.12 5.06 29.52
C LEU A 262 3.55 6.42 30.06
N GLU A 263 2.65 7.39 30.08
CA GLU A 263 2.88 8.75 30.58
C GLU A 263 1.82 9.08 31.63
N GLU A 264 2.25 9.37 32.87
CA GLU A 264 1.35 9.75 33.99
C GLU A 264 0.18 8.76 34.20
N GLY A 265 0.41 7.47 33.94
CA GLY A 265 -0.61 6.42 34.05
C GLY A 265 -1.61 6.37 32.88
N ARG A 266 -1.42 7.18 31.84
CA ARG A 266 -2.12 7.11 30.56
C ARG A 266 -1.24 6.44 29.53
N LEU A 267 -1.87 5.76 28.58
CA LEU A 267 -1.16 5.14 27.48
C LEU A 267 -1.18 6.08 26.28
N VAL A 268 0.00 6.45 25.78
CA VAL A 268 0.17 7.35 24.65
C VAL A 268 0.67 6.55 23.46
N LEU A 269 -0.13 6.52 22.39
CA LEU A 269 0.23 5.92 21.11
C LEU A 269 0.56 7.04 20.13
N SER A 270 1.76 7.03 19.55
CA SER A 270 2.24 8.08 18.64
C SER A 270 2.94 7.48 17.42
N TRP A 271 2.96 8.19 16.30
CA TRP A 271 3.74 7.86 15.13
C TRP A 271 4.76 8.99 14.91
N PRO A 272 6.07 8.73 15.02
CA PRO A 272 7.09 9.76 14.82
C PRO A 272 6.89 10.48 13.48
N GLY A 273 6.87 11.82 13.51
CA GLY A 273 6.62 12.65 12.31
C GLY A 273 5.14 12.80 11.94
N HIS A 274 4.22 12.17 12.69
CA HIS A 274 2.78 12.17 12.42
C HIS A 274 1.97 12.37 13.70
N ASP A 275 2.22 13.49 14.39
CA ASP A 275 1.62 13.81 15.70
C ASP A 275 0.09 13.86 15.66
N GLU A 276 -0.50 14.12 14.48
CA GLU A 276 -1.94 14.11 14.24
C GLU A 276 -2.63 12.77 14.54
N PHE A 277 -1.87 11.65 14.56
CA PHE A 277 -2.38 10.33 14.89
C PHE A 277 -2.18 9.98 16.37
N THR A 278 -1.62 10.91 17.16
CA THR A 278 -1.35 10.66 18.58
C THR A 278 -2.65 10.43 19.35
N LYS A 279 -2.68 9.39 20.17
CA LYS A 279 -3.81 9.02 21.00
C LYS A 279 -3.39 8.90 22.45
N HIS A 280 -4.18 9.53 23.31
CA HIS A 280 -4.11 9.37 24.76
C HIS A 280 -5.25 8.46 25.18
N ILE A 281 -4.89 7.26 25.61
CA ILE A 281 -5.82 6.21 26.04
C ILE A 281 -5.87 6.26 27.58
N PRO A 282 -7.06 6.49 28.18
CA PRO A 282 -7.21 6.58 29.62
C PRO A 282 -6.83 5.27 30.34
N LYS A 283 -6.57 5.41 31.64
CA LYS A 283 -6.44 4.27 32.56
C LYS A 283 -7.81 3.59 32.71
N GLU A 284 -7.85 2.26 32.80
CA GLU A 284 -9.09 1.54 33.12
C GLU A 284 -9.75 2.13 34.39
N GLY A 285 -11.06 2.34 34.35
CA GLY A 285 -11.85 2.86 35.46
C GLY A 285 -11.98 4.38 35.54
N SER A 286 -11.36 5.15 34.64
CA SER A 286 -11.56 6.60 34.55
C SER A 286 -12.52 6.92 33.40
N ARG A 287 -13.82 7.06 33.70
CA ARG A 287 -14.79 7.70 32.78
C ARG A 287 -14.65 9.22 32.85
#